data_AF-A0A317UBZ9-F1
#
_entry.id   AF-A0A317UBZ9-F1
#
_cell.length_a   1.000
_cell.length_b   1.000
_cell.length_c   1.000
_cell.angle_alpha   90.00
_cell.angle_beta   90.00
_cell.angle_gamma   90.00
#
_symmetry.space_group_name_H-M   'P 1'
#
loop_
_entity.id
_entity.type
_entity.pdbx_description
1 polymer ?
#
loop_
_entity_poly.entity_id
_entity_poly.type
_entity_poly.pdbx_seq_one_letter_code
_entity_poly.pdbx_strand_id
1 'polypeptide(L)'
;MRKTGPKADEKVLSAFEKLGFHLKFDCTVSYAGYFEARTKSITLSDNDDTIYHELGHFLAFISGNTDKNETFKTIYESEKNLFTGVRKAYATQNASEYFAESYRDYVLEPARLKKERPKTYKAIQTALGKVTNAQIEKIKKVYAVIWKDV
;
A
#
# COMPACT_ATOMS: atom_id res chain seq x y z
N MET A 1 9.69 -8.55 6.88
CA MET A 1 8.45 -8.41 6.09
C MET A 1 7.52 -9.61 6.23
N ARG A 2 7.85 -10.79 5.68
CA ARG A 2 6.93 -11.95 5.65
C ARG A 2 6.41 -12.44 7.02
N LYS A 3 7.19 -12.27 8.09
CA LYS A 3 6.74 -12.59 9.47
C LYS A 3 5.73 -11.58 10.03
N THR A 4 5.85 -10.32 9.64
CA THR A 4 5.05 -9.18 10.15
C THR A 4 3.74 -9.03 9.37
N GLY A 5 3.79 -9.12 8.04
CA GLY A 5 2.61 -9.05 7.17
C GLY A 5 2.33 -10.35 6.41
N PRO A 6 2.19 -11.52 7.08
CA PRO A 6 2.13 -12.82 6.40
C PRO A 6 0.90 -12.99 5.49
N LYS A 7 -0.16 -12.20 5.68
CA LYS A 7 -1.40 -12.28 4.88
C LYS A 7 -1.36 -11.43 3.62
N ALA A 8 -0.32 -10.60 3.42
CA ALA A 8 -0.23 -9.76 2.25
C ALA A 8 -0.04 -10.59 0.98
N ASP A 9 -0.43 -10.04 -0.17
CA ASP A 9 -0.29 -10.72 -1.46
C ASP A 9 1.18 -11.05 -1.75
N GLU A 10 1.44 -12.27 -2.21
CA GLU A 10 2.80 -12.76 -2.49
C GLU A 10 3.55 -11.86 -3.48
N LYS A 11 2.86 -11.27 -4.46
CA LYS A 11 3.50 -10.36 -5.43
C LYS A 11 4.02 -9.10 -4.73
N VAL A 12 3.30 -8.61 -3.73
CA VAL A 12 3.70 -7.44 -2.94
C VAL A 12 4.90 -7.80 -2.08
N LEU A 13 4.86 -8.93 -1.36
CA LEU A 13 5.98 -9.41 -0.54
C LEU A 13 7.24 -9.65 -1.37
N SER A 14 7.11 -10.37 -2.49
CA SER A 14 8.20 -10.61 -3.43
C SER A 14 8.75 -9.32 -4.05
N ALA A 15 7.90 -8.35 -4.39
CA ALA A 15 8.36 -7.06 -4.93
C ALA A 15 9.13 -6.24 -3.89
N PHE A 16 8.67 -6.26 -2.63
CA PHE A 16 9.35 -5.60 -1.51
C PHE A 16 10.79 -6.11 -1.37
N GLU A 17 10.95 -7.43 -1.40
CA GLU A 17 12.27 -8.09 -1.31
C GLU A 17 13.14 -7.81 -2.54
N LYS A 18 12.59 -7.96 -3.76
CA LYS A 18 13.33 -7.75 -5.02
C LYS A 18 13.78 -6.31 -5.24
N LEU A 19 13.05 -5.34 -4.71
CA LEU A 19 13.39 -3.92 -4.76
C LEU A 19 14.33 -3.52 -3.61
N GLY A 20 14.66 -4.44 -2.70
CA GLY A 20 15.57 -4.18 -1.58
C GLY A 20 14.97 -3.24 -0.53
N PHE A 21 13.65 -3.29 -0.32
CA PHE A 21 13.03 -2.56 0.79
C PHE A 21 13.25 -3.29 2.12
N HIS A 22 13.32 -2.53 3.20
CA HIS A 22 13.49 -3.03 4.56
C HIS A 22 12.37 -2.59 5.50
N LEU A 23 12.07 -3.46 6.46
CA LEU A 23 11.15 -3.18 7.54
C LEU A 23 11.97 -2.78 8.78
N LYS A 24 11.61 -1.66 9.41
CA LYS A 24 12.21 -1.14 10.65
C LYS A 24 11.16 -1.12 11.74
N PHE A 25 11.61 -1.30 12.99
CA PHE A 25 10.81 -1.07 14.17
C PHE A 25 11.46 0.04 15.00
N ASP A 26 10.69 1.06 15.32
CA ASP A 26 11.13 2.19 16.14
C ASP A 26 9.93 2.68 16.97
N CYS A 27 9.89 2.28 18.25
CA CYS A 27 8.80 2.65 19.15
C CYS A 27 8.85 4.10 19.64
N THR A 28 9.86 4.88 19.23
CA THR A 28 10.02 6.29 19.64
C THR A 28 9.33 7.27 18.69
N VAL A 29 8.93 6.80 17.50
CA VAL A 29 8.24 7.63 16.50
C VAL A 29 6.79 7.90 16.89
N SER A 30 6.25 9.05 16.47
CA SER A 30 4.88 9.48 16.80
C SER A 30 3.79 8.91 15.90
N TYR A 31 4.14 8.06 14.93
CA TYR A 31 3.23 7.46 13.96
C TYR A 31 3.22 5.93 14.09
N ALA A 32 2.11 5.28 13.74
CA ALA A 32 2.01 3.82 13.82
C ALA A 32 2.86 3.12 12.73
N GLY A 33 2.89 3.71 11.55
CA GLY A 33 3.63 3.22 10.40
C GLY A 33 4.04 4.36 9.46
N TYR A 34 5.10 4.14 8.69
CA TYR A 34 5.55 5.08 7.67
C TYR A 34 6.28 4.38 6.52
N PHE A 35 5.66 4.41 5.34
CA PHE A 35 6.26 4.01 4.08
C PHE A 35 7.10 5.14 3.45
N GLU A 36 8.35 4.84 3.12
CA GLU A 36 9.26 5.76 2.45
C GLU A 36 9.94 5.09 1.24
N ALA A 37 9.47 5.43 0.04
CA ALA A 37 10.05 4.95 -1.21
C ALA A 37 11.50 5.40 -1.42
N ARG A 38 11.88 6.58 -0.92
CA ARG A 38 13.22 7.15 -1.07
C ARG A 38 14.26 6.30 -0.34
N THR A 39 14.01 5.99 0.93
CA THR A 39 14.92 5.20 1.77
C THR A 39 14.67 3.70 1.67
N LYS A 40 13.79 3.27 0.77
CA LYS A 40 13.36 1.88 0.60
C LYS A 40 12.88 1.27 1.92
N SER A 41 12.06 1.98 2.69
CA SER A 41 11.72 1.55 4.04
C SER A 41 10.23 1.56 4.36
N ILE A 42 9.85 0.67 5.28
CA ILE A 42 8.65 0.82 6.11
C ILE A 42 9.14 0.84 7.56
N THR A 43 8.79 1.87 8.31
CA THR A 43 9.00 1.94 9.76
C THR A 43 7.68 1.68 10.47
N LEU A 44 7.67 0.83 11.50
CA LEU A 44 6.51 0.60 12.37
C LEU A 44 6.86 0.95 13.82
N SER A 45 5.92 1.51 14.56
CA SER A 45 6.08 1.72 16.01
C SER A 45 5.84 0.42 16.81
N ASP A 46 4.99 -0.46 16.28
CA ASP A 46 4.64 -1.75 16.89
C ASP A 46 4.35 -2.81 15.82
N ASN A 47 4.31 -4.08 16.22
CA ASN A 47 4.02 -5.23 15.35
C ASN A 47 2.51 -5.51 15.31
N ASP A 48 1.76 -4.65 14.62
CA ASP A 48 0.31 -4.76 14.45
C ASP A 48 -0.13 -4.72 12.97
N ASP A 49 -1.44 -4.64 12.74
CA ASP A 49 -2.04 -4.62 11.40
C ASP A 49 -1.72 -3.37 10.58
N THR A 50 -1.02 -2.37 11.14
CA THR A 50 -0.58 -1.17 10.41
C THR A 50 0.34 -1.53 9.24
N ILE A 51 1.07 -2.65 9.34
CA ILE A 51 1.88 -3.14 8.22
C ILE A 51 1.09 -3.28 6.91
N TYR A 52 -0.18 -3.68 6.97
CA TYR A 52 -0.98 -3.84 5.77
C TYR A 52 -1.38 -2.50 5.16
N HIS A 53 -1.52 -1.45 5.97
CA HIS A 53 -1.72 -0.09 5.49
C HIS A 53 -0.46 0.39 4.74
N GLU A 54 0.73 0.23 5.35
CA GLU A 54 1.99 0.65 4.73
C GLU A 54 2.32 -0.13 3.45
N LEU A 55 1.98 -1.43 3.42
CA LEU A 55 2.06 -2.23 2.20
C LEU A 55 1.07 -1.76 1.12
N GLY A 56 0.00 -1.07 1.50
CA GLY A 56 -0.93 -0.41 0.57
C GLY A 56 -0.30 0.79 -0.12
N HIS A 57 0.42 1.65 0.61
CA HIS A 57 1.23 2.71 0.01
C HIS A 57 2.33 2.14 -0.90
N PHE A 58 3.00 1.08 -0.46
CA PHE A 58 4.00 0.40 -1.27
C PHE A 58 3.39 -0.18 -2.56
N LEU A 59 2.23 -0.85 -2.48
CA LEU A 59 1.51 -1.35 -3.66
C LEU A 59 1.14 -0.21 -4.62
N ALA A 60 0.65 0.91 -4.10
CA ALA A 60 0.31 2.07 -4.91
C ALA A 60 1.53 2.58 -5.68
N PHE A 61 2.68 2.70 -4.99
CA PHE A 61 3.97 3.05 -5.59
C PHE A 61 4.38 2.08 -6.70
N ILE A 62 4.49 0.78 -6.40
CA ILE A 62 5.01 -0.20 -7.37
C ILE A 62 4.05 -0.51 -8.52
N SER A 63 2.77 -0.22 -8.36
CA SER A 63 1.78 -0.33 -9.44
C SER A 63 1.72 0.92 -10.35
N GLY A 64 2.69 1.83 -10.21
CA GLY A 64 2.82 3.03 -11.03
C GLY A 64 2.04 4.23 -10.47
N ASN A 65 2.08 4.42 -9.16
CA ASN A 65 1.35 5.46 -8.43
C ASN A 65 -0.17 5.39 -8.70
N THR A 66 -0.75 4.19 -8.51
CA THR A 66 -2.17 3.95 -8.82
C THR A 66 -3.10 4.89 -8.05
N ASP A 67 -2.76 5.22 -6.81
CA ASP A 67 -3.48 6.13 -5.92
C ASP A 67 -3.51 7.60 -6.42
N LYS A 68 -2.54 8.00 -7.26
CA LYS A 68 -2.40 9.38 -7.73
C LYS A 68 -3.06 9.64 -9.09
N ASN A 69 -3.45 8.59 -9.82
CA ASN A 69 -4.05 8.77 -11.14
C ASN A 69 -5.55 9.14 -11.05
N GLU A 70 -6.06 9.74 -12.12
CA GLU A 70 -7.42 10.27 -12.17
C GLU A 70 -8.50 9.18 -12.09
N THR A 71 -8.20 7.99 -12.62
CA THR A 71 -9.10 6.84 -12.56
C THR A 71 -9.37 6.42 -11.12
N PHE A 72 -8.33 6.33 -10.28
CA PHE A 72 -8.51 5.96 -8.89
C PHE A 72 -9.13 7.10 -8.07
N LYS A 73 -8.77 8.36 -8.33
CA LYS A 73 -9.44 9.51 -7.69
C LYS A 73 -10.95 9.49 -7.93
N THR A 74 -11.39 9.19 -9.15
CA THR A 74 -12.81 9.04 -9.48
C THR A 74 -13.46 7.92 -8.66
N ILE A 75 -12.78 6.78 -8.50
CA ILE A 75 -13.26 5.66 -7.67
C ILE A 75 -13.38 6.10 -6.20
N TYR A 76 -12.32 6.71 -5.66
CA TYR A 76 -12.26 7.26 -4.31
C TYR A 76 -13.43 8.21 -4.04
N GLU A 77 -13.64 9.22 -4.88
CA GLU A 77 -14.75 10.17 -4.70
C GLU A 77 -16.12 9.47 -4.73
N SER A 78 -16.27 8.44 -5.55
CA SER A 78 -17.54 7.69 -5.64
C SER A 78 -17.81 6.74 -4.46
N GLU A 79 -16.78 6.28 -3.75
CA GLU A 79 -16.91 5.21 -2.74
C GLU A 79 -16.44 5.59 -1.33
N LYS A 80 -15.72 6.71 -1.13
CA LYS A 80 -15.16 7.10 0.17
C LYS A 80 -16.21 7.23 1.28
N ASN A 81 -17.40 7.70 0.93
CA ASN A 81 -18.49 7.86 1.89
C ASN A 81 -19.09 6.52 2.36
N LEU A 82 -18.86 5.44 1.60
CA LEU A 82 -19.28 4.07 1.92
C LEU A 82 -18.32 3.37 2.89
N PHE A 83 -17.18 3.99 3.21
CA PHE A 83 -16.24 3.44 4.20
C PHE A 83 -16.90 3.42 5.59
N THR A 84 -16.89 2.25 6.25
CA THR A 84 -17.52 2.01 7.56
C THR A 84 -16.53 1.69 8.69
N GLY A 85 -15.23 1.61 8.40
CA GLY A 85 -14.21 1.29 9.40
C GLY A 85 -13.95 2.40 10.42
N VAL A 86 -13.38 2.03 11.58
CA VAL A 86 -13.17 2.95 12.72
C VAL A 86 -12.26 4.14 12.41
N ARG A 87 -11.33 4.02 11.45
CA ARG A 87 -10.41 5.09 11.03
C ARG A 87 -10.98 5.95 9.87
N LYS A 88 -12.30 6.04 9.71
CA LYS A 88 -12.94 6.68 8.55
C LYS A 88 -12.37 8.05 8.19
N ALA A 89 -12.32 8.98 9.14
CA ALA A 89 -11.85 10.36 8.87
C ALA A 89 -10.43 10.38 8.29
N TYR A 90 -9.53 9.58 8.85
CA TYR A 90 -8.16 9.41 8.36
C TYR A 90 -8.15 8.72 6.99
N ALA A 91 -8.81 7.57 6.88
CA ALA A 91 -8.84 6.76 5.66
C ALA A 91 -9.45 7.51 4.48
N THR A 92 -10.38 8.44 4.70
CA THR A 92 -11.04 9.16 3.62
C THR A 92 -10.50 10.58 3.40
N GLN A 93 -9.42 10.98 4.08
CA GLN A 93 -8.87 12.34 3.98
C GLN A 93 -8.29 12.66 2.59
N ASN A 94 -7.77 11.65 1.90
CA ASN A 94 -7.30 11.75 0.52
C ASN A 94 -7.29 10.37 -0.16
N ALA A 95 -7.06 10.34 -1.47
CA ALA A 95 -7.07 9.10 -2.26
C ALA A 95 -5.92 8.14 -1.87
N SER A 96 -4.76 8.64 -1.44
CA SER A 96 -3.61 7.81 -1.05
C SER A 96 -3.87 7.04 0.23
N GLU A 97 -4.37 7.69 1.28
CA GLU A 97 -4.79 7.02 2.52
C GLU A 97 -5.95 6.06 2.28
N TYR A 98 -6.88 6.46 1.43
CA TYR A 98 -8.01 5.62 1.08
C TYR A 98 -7.58 4.34 0.37
N PHE A 99 -6.62 4.43 -0.56
CA PHE A 99 -6.04 3.26 -1.20
C PHE A 99 -5.33 2.36 -0.19
N ALA A 100 -4.49 2.94 0.67
CA ALA A 100 -3.69 2.20 1.65
C ALA A 100 -4.57 1.47 2.68
N GLU A 101 -5.55 2.16 3.26
CA GLU A 101 -6.48 1.55 4.20
C GLU A 101 -7.39 0.52 3.51
N SER A 102 -7.78 0.77 2.25
CA SER A 102 -8.55 -0.21 1.49
C SER A 102 -7.72 -1.45 1.13
N TYR A 103 -6.41 -1.36 0.95
CA TYR A 103 -5.55 -2.54 0.81
C TYR A 103 -5.44 -3.31 2.13
N ARG A 104 -5.39 -2.62 3.27
CA ARG A 104 -5.52 -3.27 4.59
C ARG A 104 -6.84 -4.04 4.70
N ASP A 105 -7.97 -3.42 4.34
CA ASP A 105 -9.27 -4.09 4.30
C ASP A 105 -9.29 -5.25 3.30
N TYR A 106 -8.61 -5.15 2.15
CA TYR A 106 -8.51 -6.22 1.16
C TYR A 106 -7.80 -7.45 1.73
N VAL A 107 -6.78 -7.25 2.58
CA VAL A 107 -6.04 -8.33 3.22
C VAL A 107 -6.81 -8.94 4.39
N LEU A 108 -7.40 -8.10 5.24
CA LEU A 108 -8.00 -8.54 6.50
C LEU A 108 -9.48 -8.92 6.38
N GLU A 109 -10.24 -8.19 5.56
CA GLU A 109 -11.69 -8.32 5.42
C GLU A 109 -12.16 -8.18 3.95
N PRO A 110 -11.62 -8.99 3.01
CA PRO A 110 -11.87 -8.84 1.56
C PRO A 110 -13.35 -8.91 1.19
N ALA A 111 -14.13 -9.73 1.90
CA ALA A 111 -15.56 -9.87 1.65
C ALA A 111 -16.33 -8.57 1.97
N ARG A 112 -15.98 -7.88 3.08
CA ARG A 112 -16.59 -6.60 3.44
C ARG A 112 -16.22 -5.53 2.43
N LEU A 113 -14.93 -5.40 2.09
CA LEU A 113 -14.47 -4.45 1.09
C LEU A 113 -15.20 -4.64 -0.25
N LYS A 114 -15.30 -5.89 -0.72
CA LYS A 114 -15.98 -6.21 -1.99
C LYS A 114 -17.47 -5.84 -1.96
N LYS A 115 -18.14 -6.02 -0.83
CA LYS A 115 -19.55 -5.70 -0.65
C LYS A 115 -19.79 -4.19 -0.59
N GLU A 116 -18.99 -3.46 0.19
CA GLU A 116 -19.20 -2.03 0.46
C GLU A 116 -18.64 -1.12 -0.64
N ARG A 117 -17.46 -1.47 -1.18
CA ARG A 117 -16.65 -0.62 -2.09
C ARG A 117 -16.12 -1.47 -3.27
N PRO A 118 -17.01 -2.02 -4.11
CA PRO A 118 -16.64 -2.98 -5.15
C PRO A 118 -15.69 -2.42 -6.22
N LYS A 119 -15.74 -1.12 -6.54
CA LYS A 119 -14.80 -0.52 -7.50
C LYS A 119 -13.41 -0.41 -6.89
N THR A 120 -13.32 -0.05 -5.62
CA THR A 120 -12.06 -0.01 -4.86
C THR A 120 -11.44 -1.41 -4.75
N TYR A 121 -12.25 -2.43 -4.46
CA TYR A 121 -11.81 -3.83 -4.47
C TYR A 121 -11.18 -4.21 -5.83
N LYS A 122 -11.87 -3.90 -6.94
CA LYS A 122 -11.36 -4.16 -8.31
C LYS A 122 -10.10 -3.33 -8.63
N ALA A 123 -10.01 -2.10 -8.13
CA ALA A 123 -8.84 -1.25 -8.33
C ALA A 123 -7.59 -1.85 -7.65
N ILE A 124 -7.74 -2.42 -6.46
CA ILE A 124 -6.66 -3.15 -5.78
C ILE A 124 -6.24 -4.38 -6.57
N GLN A 125 -7.19 -5.19 -7.06
CA GLN A 125 -6.87 -6.33 -7.94
C GLN A 125 -6.12 -5.89 -9.20
N THR A 126 -6.53 -4.77 -9.78
CA THR A 126 -5.86 -4.18 -10.95
C THR A 126 -4.44 -3.73 -10.61
N ALA A 127 -4.23 -3.10 -9.46
CA ALA A 127 -2.91 -2.71 -8.98
C ALA A 127 -2.00 -3.93 -8.76
N LEU A 128 -2.51 -4.98 -8.12
CA LEU A 128 -1.80 -6.26 -7.96
C LEU A 128 -1.44 -6.91 -9.31
N GLY A 129 -2.33 -6.78 -10.31
CA GLY A 129 -2.07 -7.24 -11.68
C GLY A 129 -0.90 -6.51 -12.37
N LYS A 130 -0.61 -5.26 -11.99
CA LYS A 130 0.52 -4.49 -12.52
C LYS A 130 1.87 -4.87 -11.92
N VAL A 131 1.89 -5.57 -10.78
CA VAL A 131 3.11 -6.02 -10.11
C VAL A 131 3.74 -7.19 -10.87
N THR A 132 4.42 -6.85 -11.95
CA THR A 132 5.12 -7.77 -12.85
C THR A 132 6.63 -7.58 -12.73
N ASN A 133 7.43 -8.56 -13.17
CA ASN A 133 8.88 -8.40 -13.23
C ASN A 133 9.28 -7.19 -14.09
N ALA A 134 8.60 -6.96 -15.22
CA ALA A 134 8.87 -5.81 -16.08
C ALA A 134 8.62 -4.48 -15.36
N GLN A 135 7.55 -4.39 -14.57
CA GLN A 135 7.24 -3.21 -13.77
C GLN A 135 8.28 -2.99 -12.66
N ILE A 136 8.70 -4.07 -11.97
CA ILE A 136 9.77 -4.01 -10.96
C ILE A 136 11.07 -3.49 -11.58
N GLU A 137 11.49 -4.02 -12.72
CA GLU A 137 12.71 -3.58 -13.41
C GLU A 137 12.59 -2.14 -13.91
N LYS A 138 11.39 -1.71 -14.36
CA LYS A 138 11.14 -0.30 -14.69
C LYS A 138 11.34 0.60 -13.47
N ILE A 139 10.80 0.23 -12.31
CA ILE A 139 10.95 1.00 -11.07
C ILE A 139 12.42 1.09 -10.68
N LYS A 140 13.15 -0.04 -10.67
CA LYS A 140 14.59 -0.05 -10.40
C LYS A 140 15.35 0.94 -11.28
N LYS A 141 15.06 0.97 -12.58
CA LYS A 141 15.71 1.90 -13.51
C LYS A 141 15.37 3.36 -13.21
N VAL A 142 14.09 3.68 -12.98
CA VAL A 142 13.64 5.05 -12.69
C VAL A 142 14.24 5.57 -11.38
N TYR A 143 14.28 4.74 -10.35
CA TYR A 143 14.75 5.12 -9.02
C TYR A 143 16.24 4.81 -8.79
N ALA A 144 16.96 4.29 -9.78
CA ALA A 144 18.38 3.92 -9.65
C ALA A 144 19.23 5.09 -9.13
N VAL A 145 18.99 6.31 -9.60
CA VAL A 145 19.74 7.49 -9.15
C VAL A 145 19.44 7.81 -7.69
N ILE A 146 18.18 7.67 -7.26
CA ILE A 146 17.73 7.98 -5.90
C ILE A 146 18.24 6.91 -4.91
N TRP A 147 18.32 5.66 -5.35
CA TRP A 147 18.68 4.52 -4.50
C TRP A 147 20.17 4.18 -4.48
N LYS A 148 21.02 4.93 -5.18
CA LYS A 148 22.49 4.76 -5.16
C LYS A 148 23.11 5.06 -3.79
N ASP A 149 22.51 5.99 -3.05
CA ASP A 149 23.06 6.53 -1.80
C ASP A 149 22.28 6.07 -0.55
N VAL A 150 21.55 4.96 -0.66
CA VAL A 150 20.62 4.45 0.37
C VAL A 150 20.92 3.01 0.74
#